data_AF-A0A9N7RU23-F1
#
_entry.id   AF-A0A9N7RU23-F1
#
_cell.length_a   1.000
_cell.length_b   1.000
_cell.length_c   1.000
_cell.angle_alpha   90.00
_cell.angle_beta   90.00
_cell.angle_gamma   90.00
#
_symmetry.space_group_name_H-M   'P 1'
#
loop_
_entity.id
_entity.type
_entity.pdbx_description
1 polymer ?
#
loop_
_entity_poly.entity_id
_entity_poly.type
_entity_poly.pdbx_seq_one_letter_code
_entity_poly.pdbx_strand_id
1 'polypeptide(L)'
;MLTGVDSSSVFVSAMAAPVETPNSSVVQKTSRLPLNERILSSMTSKSVAAHPWHDVEIGPGAPVTFNCVVEISKGSKVKYELDKKSGLIKVDRVLYSSVVYPHNYGFIPRTLCEDSDPMDVLVIMQEPVLPGCFLRARAIGLMPMIDQGEKDDKIIAVCADDPEYRDYADIKELPPHRLAEIRRFFEDYKKNENKDVAVDEFLPATKAYEAIQGSMDLYADYIVESLRR
;
A
#
# COMPACT_ATOMS: atom_id res chain seq x y z
N MET A 1 -11.07 43.91 53.40
CA MET A 1 -11.10 44.10 54.87
C MET A 1 -12.09 43.13 55.45
N LEU A 2 -11.62 42.29 56.40
CA LEU A 2 -12.34 41.56 57.47
C LEU A 2 -13.38 40.49 57.03
N THR A 3 -13.49 39.26 57.55
CA THR A 3 -12.75 38.35 58.46
C THR A 3 -13.61 37.08 58.50
N GLY A 4 -13.06 35.86 58.46
CA GLY A 4 -13.09 34.99 59.65
C GLY A 4 -13.22 33.51 59.29
N VAL A 5 -12.57 32.67 60.10
CA VAL A 5 -12.19 31.26 59.90
C VAL A 5 -12.83 30.44 61.02
N ASP A 6 -13.22 29.17 60.81
CA ASP A 6 -12.91 28.07 61.77
C ASP A 6 -13.27 26.62 61.31
N SER A 7 -12.23 25.85 60.98
CA SER A 7 -11.68 24.61 61.57
C SER A 7 -12.51 23.51 62.32
N SER A 8 -12.33 22.24 61.85
CA SER A 8 -12.14 20.93 62.59
C SER A 8 -13.30 20.31 63.44
N SER A 9 -13.49 19.00 63.66
CA SER A 9 -12.93 17.68 63.23
C SER A 9 -13.76 16.49 63.84
N VAL A 10 -13.96 15.39 63.07
CA VAL A 10 -13.91 13.92 63.38
C VAL A 10 -14.66 13.28 64.59
N PHE A 11 -15.43 12.19 64.36
CA PHE A 11 -15.26 10.80 64.93
C PHE A 11 -16.38 9.79 64.51
N VAL A 12 -16.05 8.48 64.55
CA VAL A 12 -16.67 7.29 63.90
C VAL A 12 -17.35 6.33 64.91
N SER A 13 -18.21 5.41 64.41
CA SER A 13 -18.59 4.03 64.90
C SER A 13 -20.09 3.89 65.26
N ALA A 14 -20.87 2.82 64.98
CA ALA A 14 -20.60 1.37 64.96
C ALA A 14 -21.68 0.53 64.18
N MET A 15 -21.49 -0.80 64.19
CA MET A 15 -22.00 -1.92 63.36
C MET A 15 -23.45 -2.44 63.56
N ALA A 16 -24.04 -3.08 62.50
CA ALA A 16 -24.52 -4.50 62.42
C ALA A 16 -25.84 -4.77 61.61
N ALA A 17 -25.84 -5.83 60.78
CA ALA A 17 -26.98 -6.52 60.07
C ALA A 17 -27.40 -7.82 60.84
N PRO A 18 -28.25 -8.83 60.42
CA PRO A 18 -28.83 -9.27 59.10
C PRO A 18 -30.36 -9.71 59.13
N VAL A 19 -31.10 -10.20 58.10
CA VAL A 19 -31.21 -11.59 57.51
C VAL A 19 -32.32 -11.72 56.39
N GLU A 20 -32.00 -12.46 55.30
CA GLU A 20 -32.68 -13.35 54.27
C GLU A 20 -34.19 -13.27 53.80
N THR A 21 -34.54 -13.11 52.48
CA THR A 21 -34.82 -14.00 51.27
C THR A 21 -36.25 -14.63 51.14
N PRO A 22 -36.72 -15.25 50.00
CA PRO A 22 -36.83 -14.85 48.56
C PRO A 22 -38.23 -15.15 47.92
N ASN A 23 -38.57 -14.64 46.70
CA ASN A 23 -39.10 -15.49 45.59
C ASN A 23 -39.37 -14.78 44.23
N SER A 24 -39.40 -15.62 43.21
CA SER A 24 -39.30 -15.43 41.76
C SER A 24 -40.60 -15.13 40.98
N SER A 25 -40.48 -14.56 39.78
CA SER A 25 -41.19 -15.03 38.57
C SER A 25 -40.63 -14.36 37.28
N VAL A 26 -40.54 -15.17 36.23
CA VAL A 26 -39.73 -14.98 35.01
C VAL A 26 -40.61 -14.52 33.85
N VAL A 27 -40.19 -13.49 33.11
CA VAL A 27 -40.79 -13.08 31.82
C VAL A 27 -39.93 -13.63 30.68
N GLN A 28 -40.51 -14.50 29.84
CA GLN A 28 -39.86 -15.02 28.64
C GLN A 28 -39.85 -13.96 27.52
N LYS A 29 -38.64 -13.52 27.15
CA LYS A 29 -38.36 -12.70 25.97
C LYS A 29 -37.94 -13.65 24.84
N THR A 30 -38.68 -13.68 23.73
CA THR A 30 -38.28 -14.42 22.53
C THR A 30 -36.98 -13.83 21.99
N SER A 31 -35.86 -14.47 22.30
CA SER A 31 -34.55 -14.08 21.80
C SER A 31 -34.46 -14.41 20.31
N ARG A 32 -34.38 -13.38 19.46
CA ARG A 32 -33.62 -13.56 18.21
C ARG A 32 -32.21 -13.94 18.66
N LEU A 33 -31.78 -15.16 18.36
CA LEU A 33 -30.41 -15.57 18.57
C LEU A 33 -29.52 -14.51 17.89
N PRO A 34 -28.53 -13.92 18.60
CA PRO A 34 -27.57 -13.05 17.94
C PRO A 34 -26.89 -13.91 16.88
N LEU A 35 -26.84 -13.45 15.62
CA LEU A 35 -26.05 -14.12 14.60
C LEU A 35 -24.67 -14.35 15.19
N ASN A 36 -24.29 -15.61 15.37
CA ASN A 36 -23.03 -15.98 15.96
C ASN A 36 -21.94 -15.24 15.17
N GLU A 37 -21.10 -14.43 15.83
CA GLU A 37 -20.01 -13.70 15.17
C GLU A 37 -19.13 -14.65 14.31
N ARG A 38 -19.07 -15.93 14.69
CA ARG A 38 -18.43 -17.01 13.91
C ARG A 38 -19.05 -17.28 12.54
N ILE A 39 -20.36 -17.10 12.36
CA ILE A 39 -21.04 -17.29 11.06
C ILE A 39 -20.74 -16.10 10.14
N LEU A 40 -20.68 -14.88 10.69
CA LEU A 40 -20.22 -13.70 9.96
C LEU A 40 -18.72 -13.75 9.65
N SER A 41 -17.89 -14.29 10.57
CA SER A 41 -16.45 -14.47 10.35
C SER A 41 -16.15 -15.61 9.38
N SER A 42 -17.02 -16.61 9.24
CA SER A 42 -16.83 -17.70 8.28
C SER A 42 -17.26 -17.34 6.85
N MET A 43 -18.01 -16.25 6.66
CA MET A 43 -18.35 -15.74 5.32
C MET A 43 -17.32 -14.71 4.80
N THR A 44 -16.36 -14.29 5.64
CA THR A 44 -15.26 -13.37 5.27
C THR A 44 -13.89 -14.03 5.22
N SER A 45 -13.74 -15.29 5.66
CA SER A 45 -12.46 -15.98 5.54
C SER A 45 -12.24 -16.46 4.10
N LYS A 46 -11.50 -15.70 3.30
CA LYS A 46 -10.75 -16.32 2.20
C LYS A 46 -9.78 -17.31 2.85
N SER A 47 -10.06 -18.61 2.73
CA SER A 47 -9.17 -19.67 3.26
C SER A 47 -7.88 -19.83 2.44
N VAL A 48 -7.66 -18.93 1.49
CA VAL A 48 -6.55 -18.89 0.55
C VAL A 48 -5.82 -17.58 0.80
N ALA A 49 -4.49 -17.62 0.83
CA ALA A 49 -3.67 -16.43 0.94
C ALA A 49 -4.08 -15.41 -0.13
N ALA A 50 -4.22 -14.15 0.28
CA ALA A 50 -4.66 -13.09 -0.64
C ALA A 50 -3.67 -12.94 -1.79
N HIS A 51 -4.16 -12.95 -3.03
CA HIS A 51 -3.37 -12.68 -4.22
C HIS A 51 -3.00 -11.19 -4.28
N PRO A 52 -1.71 -10.80 -4.19
CA PRO A 52 -1.31 -9.39 -4.05
C PRO A 52 -1.83 -8.47 -5.15
N TRP A 53 -1.97 -8.98 -6.39
CA TRP A 53 -2.48 -8.18 -7.50
C TRP A 53 -4.01 -8.02 -7.52
N HIS A 54 -4.76 -9.05 -7.13
CA HIS A 54 -6.21 -9.08 -7.34
C HIS A 54 -6.98 -8.79 -6.05
N ASP A 55 -6.49 -9.31 -4.93
CA ASP A 55 -7.20 -9.26 -3.65
C ASP A 55 -6.88 -7.99 -2.85
N VAL A 56 -5.68 -7.41 -3.02
CA VAL A 56 -5.35 -6.11 -2.43
C VAL A 56 -6.14 -5.03 -3.16
N GLU A 57 -6.80 -4.16 -2.39
CA GLU A 57 -7.51 -3.02 -2.95
C GLU A 57 -6.51 -1.96 -3.41
N ILE A 58 -6.81 -1.29 -4.53
CA ILE A 58 -6.02 -0.13 -4.98
C ILE A 58 -6.06 1.03 -3.97
N GLY A 59 -7.13 1.13 -3.17
CA GLY A 59 -7.32 2.18 -2.16
C GLY A 59 -8.22 3.32 -2.65
N PRO A 60 -8.98 3.98 -1.75
CA PRO A 60 -10.03 4.93 -2.11
C PRO A 60 -9.51 6.29 -2.62
N GLY A 61 -8.20 6.55 -2.52
CA GLY A 61 -7.57 7.78 -3.01
C GLY A 61 -7.06 7.69 -4.44
N ALA A 62 -7.22 6.55 -5.11
CA ALA A 62 -6.75 6.35 -6.48
C ALA A 62 -7.50 7.29 -7.45
N PRO A 63 -6.83 7.81 -8.51
CA PRO A 63 -5.46 7.52 -8.92
C PRO A 63 -4.36 8.31 -8.19
N VAL A 64 -4.72 9.28 -7.34
CA VAL A 64 -3.74 10.18 -6.69
C VAL A 64 -2.94 9.49 -5.59
N THR A 65 -3.62 8.73 -4.73
CA THR A 65 -3.03 7.98 -3.61
C THR A 65 -3.56 6.56 -3.60
N PHE A 66 -2.67 5.58 -3.70
CA PHE A 66 -3.01 4.18 -3.88
C PHE A 66 -2.16 3.28 -2.98
N ASN A 67 -2.57 2.03 -2.82
CA ASN A 67 -1.72 1.01 -2.23
C ASN A 67 -0.68 0.55 -3.27
N CYS A 68 0.57 0.38 -2.85
CA CYS A 68 1.65 -0.19 -3.65
C CYS A 68 2.13 -1.47 -2.96
N VAL A 69 2.23 -2.58 -3.69
CA VAL A 69 2.86 -3.82 -3.21
C VAL A 69 4.33 -3.76 -3.60
N VAL A 70 5.22 -3.79 -2.62
CA VAL A 70 6.67 -3.71 -2.83
C VAL A 70 7.21 -5.06 -3.25
N GLU A 71 7.93 -5.10 -4.36
CA GLU A 71 8.65 -6.28 -4.84
C GLU A 71 10.13 -6.18 -4.47
N ILE A 72 10.74 -5.01 -4.62
CA ILE A 72 12.18 -4.83 -4.46
C ILE A 72 12.45 -3.72 -3.46
N SER A 73 13.13 -4.07 -2.38
CA SER A 73 13.57 -3.11 -1.37
C SER A 73 14.61 -2.13 -1.94
N LYS A 74 14.54 -0.87 -1.49
CA LYS A 74 15.61 0.11 -1.66
C LYS A 74 16.97 -0.48 -1.25
N GLY A 75 17.98 -0.30 -2.10
CA GLY A 75 19.33 -0.82 -1.89
C GLY A 75 19.54 -2.29 -2.28
N SER A 76 18.51 -3.01 -2.74
CA SER A 76 18.64 -4.40 -3.17
C SER A 76 19.18 -4.52 -4.60
N LYS A 77 19.96 -5.58 -4.84
CA LYS A 77 20.31 -6.08 -6.19
C LYS A 77 19.43 -7.25 -6.64
N VAL A 78 18.64 -7.83 -5.73
CA VAL A 78 17.77 -8.95 -6.05
C VAL A 78 16.51 -8.39 -6.68
N LYS A 79 16.32 -8.68 -7.97
CA LYS A 79 15.05 -8.42 -8.66
C LYS A 79 14.10 -9.55 -8.30
N TYR A 80 13.16 -9.20 -7.43
CA TYR A 80 11.98 -10.01 -7.21
C TYR A 80 10.90 -9.61 -8.22
N GLU A 81 9.92 -10.49 -8.41
CA GLU A 81 8.73 -10.21 -9.19
C GLU A 81 7.55 -11.02 -8.68
N LEU A 82 6.34 -10.52 -8.90
CA LEU A 82 5.12 -11.26 -8.69
C LEU A 82 5.02 -12.42 -9.69
N ASP A 83 4.90 -13.64 -9.17
CA ASP A 83 4.40 -14.76 -9.95
C ASP A 83 2.87 -14.67 -10.07
N LYS A 84 2.36 -14.08 -11.16
CA LYS A 84 0.93 -13.82 -11.41
C LYS A 84 0.02 -15.05 -11.27
N LYS A 85 0.57 -16.26 -11.39
CA LYS A 85 -0.19 -17.50 -11.27
C LYS A 85 -0.39 -17.91 -9.80
N SER A 86 0.66 -17.85 -8.99
CA SER A 86 0.60 -18.26 -7.58
C SER A 86 0.29 -17.12 -6.62
N GLY A 87 0.50 -15.87 -7.03
CA GLY A 87 0.43 -14.69 -6.17
C GLY A 87 1.63 -14.54 -5.23
N LEU A 88 2.70 -15.33 -5.40
CA LEU A 88 3.88 -15.26 -4.57
C LEU A 88 4.95 -14.36 -5.19
N ILE A 89 5.75 -13.73 -4.34
CA ILE A 89 6.96 -13.01 -4.77
C ILE A 89 8.06 -14.04 -5.04
N LYS A 90 8.54 -14.10 -6.28
CA LYS A 90 9.65 -14.96 -6.70
C LYS A 90 10.89 -14.15 -6.97
N VAL A 91 12.06 -14.77 -6.83
CA VAL A 91 13.31 -14.19 -7.34
C VAL A 91 13.34 -14.40 -8.84
N ASP A 92 13.39 -13.31 -9.61
CA ASP A 92 13.67 -13.36 -11.04
C ASP A 92 15.17 -13.57 -11.26
N ARG A 93 15.98 -12.59 -10.81
CA ARG A 93 17.43 -12.63 -10.93
C ARG A 93 18.12 -11.67 -9.95
N VAL A 94 19.43 -11.79 -9.84
CA VAL A 94 20.28 -10.72 -9.28
C VAL A 94 20.72 -9.81 -10.44
N LEU A 95 20.69 -8.50 -10.26
CA LEU A 95 21.15 -7.55 -11.28
C LEU A 95 22.62 -7.79 -11.66
N TYR A 96 22.89 -7.82 -12.97
CA TYR A 96 24.22 -8.12 -13.54
C TYR A 96 25.18 -6.95 -13.40
N SER A 97 24.63 -5.73 -13.36
CA SER A 97 25.35 -4.49 -13.09
C SER A 97 25.65 -4.32 -11.60
N SER A 98 26.51 -3.38 -11.24
CA SER A 98 26.84 -3.07 -9.84
C SER A 98 25.80 -2.18 -9.15
N VAL A 99 24.82 -1.67 -9.89
CA VAL A 99 23.78 -0.79 -9.35
C VAL A 99 22.81 -1.55 -8.44
N VAL A 100 22.13 -0.80 -7.58
CA VAL A 100 21.07 -1.23 -6.68
C VAL A 100 19.83 -0.37 -6.93
N TYR A 101 18.64 -0.89 -6.64
CA TYR A 101 17.42 -0.08 -6.74
C TYR A 101 17.52 1.13 -5.79
N PRO A 102 17.44 2.38 -6.29
CA PRO A 102 17.65 3.57 -5.45
C PRO A 102 16.50 3.84 -4.47
N HIS A 103 15.33 3.26 -4.75
CA HIS A 103 14.09 3.41 -4.00
C HIS A 103 13.32 2.08 -3.99
N ASN A 104 12.27 1.98 -3.16
CA ASN A 104 11.43 0.79 -3.15
C ASN A 104 10.67 0.70 -4.47
N TYR A 105 10.59 -0.50 -5.04
CA TYR A 105 9.97 -0.75 -6.33
C TYR A 105 8.91 -1.83 -6.18
N GLY A 106 7.83 -1.70 -6.94
CA GLY A 106 6.83 -2.73 -7.05
C GLY A 106 5.70 -2.26 -7.95
N PHE A 107 4.48 -2.66 -7.64
CA PHE A 107 3.35 -2.44 -8.54
C PHE A 107 2.09 -1.95 -7.82
N ILE A 108 1.18 -1.38 -8.61
CA ILE A 108 -0.13 -0.93 -8.15
C ILE A 108 -1.13 -2.10 -8.33
N PRO A 109 -1.76 -2.61 -7.26
CA PRO A 109 -2.72 -3.70 -7.37
C PRO A 109 -3.97 -3.24 -8.15
N ARG A 110 -4.65 -4.18 -8.81
CA ARG A 110 -5.83 -3.92 -9.66
C ARG A 110 -5.60 -2.91 -10.78
N THR A 111 -4.43 -2.99 -11.39
CA THR A 111 -4.06 -2.25 -12.61
C THR A 111 -3.51 -3.23 -13.65
N LEU A 112 -3.52 -2.86 -14.93
CA LEU A 112 -3.03 -3.65 -16.05
C LEU A 112 -2.43 -2.74 -17.14
N CYS A 113 -1.28 -3.11 -17.66
CA CYS A 113 -0.59 -2.44 -18.76
C CYS A 113 -0.64 -3.28 -20.04
N GLU A 114 -0.16 -2.71 -21.16
CA GLU A 114 -0.19 -3.35 -22.48
C GLU A 114 0.67 -4.62 -22.54
N ASP A 115 1.70 -4.72 -21.70
CA ASP A 115 2.56 -5.89 -21.50
C ASP A 115 1.92 -7.00 -20.64
N SER A 116 0.66 -6.80 -20.23
CA SER A 116 -0.10 -7.70 -19.35
C SER A 116 0.45 -7.82 -17.92
N ASP A 117 1.27 -6.87 -17.47
CA ASP A 117 1.71 -6.72 -16.08
C ASP A 117 0.94 -5.59 -15.37
N PRO A 118 0.90 -5.57 -14.03
CA PRO A 118 0.35 -4.43 -13.31
C PRO A 118 1.25 -3.20 -13.46
N MET A 119 0.68 -2.00 -13.28
CA MET A 119 1.42 -0.74 -13.38
C MET A 119 2.56 -0.67 -12.38
N ASP A 120 3.77 -0.46 -12.90
CA ASP A 120 4.99 -0.30 -12.11
C ASP A 120 5.06 1.03 -11.37
N VAL A 121 5.62 1.00 -10.16
CA VAL A 121 5.82 2.19 -9.34
C VAL A 121 7.14 2.14 -8.56
N LEU A 122 7.85 3.27 -8.59
CA LEU A 122 9.01 3.55 -7.76
C LEU A 122 8.61 4.49 -6.61
N VAL A 123 8.71 4.01 -5.37
CA VAL A 123 8.29 4.72 -4.15
C VAL A 123 9.49 5.27 -3.39
N ILE A 124 9.60 6.59 -3.37
CA ILE A 124 10.60 7.35 -2.62
C ILE A 124 10.16 7.46 -1.15
N MET A 125 11.03 7.03 -0.24
CA MET A 125 10.87 7.12 1.20
C MET A 125 12.22 6.93 1.92
N GLN A 126 12.24 7.15 3.23
CA GLN A 126 13.41 7.02 4.09
C GLN A 126 13.96 5.58 4.09
N GLU A 127 13.12 4.62 4.45
CA GLU A 127 13.53 3.24 4.78
C GLU A 127 13.22 2.22 3.66
N PRO A 128 14.02 1.15 3.54
CA PRO A 128 13.68 0.01 2.70
C PRO A 128 12.47 -0.74 3.25
N VAL A 129 11.62 -1.22 2.36
CA VAL A 129 10.43 -2.04 2.70
C VAL A 129 10.64 -3.45 2.17
N LEU A 130 10.29 -4.46 2.97
CA LEU A 130 10.48 -5.86 2.61
C LEU A 130 9.58 -6.27 1.43
N PRO A 131 10.05 -7.19 0.55
CA PRO A 131 9.23 -7.73 -0.53
C PRO A 131 7.95 -8.37 -0.02
N GLY A 132 6.83 -8.14 -0.72
CA GLY A 132 5.50 -8.63 -0.37
C GLY A 132 4.74 -7.79 0.66
N CYS A 133 5.38 -6.79 1.27
CA CYS A 133 4.67 -5.77 2.05
C CYS A 133 3.96 -4.78 1.11
N PHE A 134 2.90 -4.13 1.59
CA PHE A 134 2.28 -3.02 0.87
C PHE A 134 2.26 -1.76 1.73
N LEU A 135 2.20 -0.60 1.08
CA LEU A 135 2.18 0.72 1.70
C LEU A 135 1.25 1.65 0.91
N ARG A 136 0.89 2.81 1.48
CA ARG A 136 0.19 3.86 0.74
C ARG A 136 1.20 4.77 0.06
N ALA A 137 1.04 4.96 -1.24
CA ALA A 137 1.88 5.81 -2.07
C ALA A 137 1.06 6.93 -2.72
N ARG A 138 1.65 8.11 -2.88
CA ARG A 138 1.09 9.23 -3.65
C ARG A 138 1.88 9.40 -4.93
N ALA A 139 1.21 9.35 -6.08
CA ALA A 139 1.84 9.66 -7.35
C ALA A 139 2.22 11.14 -7.43
N ILE A 140 3.48 11.38 -7.80
CA ILE A 140 4.05 12.73 -7.99
C ILE A 140 4.57 12.94 -9.41
N GLY A 141 4.76 11.88 -10.19
CA GLY A 141 5.20 12.00 -11.57
C GLY A 141 5.12 10.70 -12.35
N LEU A 142 5.34 10.81 -13.65
CA LEU A 142 5.43 9.69 -14.58
C LEU A 142 6.82 9.73 -15.22
N MET A 143 7.48 8.58 -15.29
CA MET A 143 8.75 8.40 -15.97
C MET A 143 8.51 7.59 -17.25
N PRO A 144 8.38 8.23 -18.41
CA PRO A 144 8.28 7.50 -19.66
C PRO A 144 9.60 6.81 -19.95
N MET A 145 9.51 5.53 -20.32
CA MET A 145 10.69 4.71 -20.57
C MET A 145 10.42 3.80 -21.77
N ILE A 146 11.46 3.63 -22.59
CA ILE A 146 11.49 2.71 -23.71
C ILE A 146 12.50 1.61 -23.37
N ASP A 147 12.02 0.39 -23.22
CA ASP A 147 12.84 -0.81 -22.99
C ASP A 147 12.81 -1.68 -24.24
N GLN A 148 13.95 -1.81 -24.92
CA GLN A 148 14.06 -2.59 -26.16
C GLN A 148 13.06 -2.21 -27.28
N GLY A 149 12.60 -0.95 -27.29
CA GLY A 149 11.63 -0.43 -28.27
C GLY A 149 10.17 -0.54 -27.83
N GLU A 150 9.90 -1.16 -26.68
CA GLU A 150 8.57 -1.24 -26.08
C GLU A 150 8.41 -0.18 -24.98
N LYS A 151 7.19 0.32 -24.83
CA LYS A 151 6.85 1.36 -23.85
C LYS A 151 6.67 0.72 -22.47
N ASP A 152 7.43 1.18 -21.49
CA ASP A 152 7.46 0.65 -20.12
C ASP A 152 7.42 1.81 -19.10
N ASP A 153 6.35 2.61 -19.16
CA ASP A 153 6.18 3.76 -18.29
C ASP A 153 6.15 3.37 -16.81
N LYS A 154 6.79 4.18 -15.96
CA LYS A 154 6.82 3.93 -14.51
C LYS A 154 6.26 5.10 -13.72
N ILE A 155 5.43 4.80 -12.72
CA ILE A 155 4.95 5.82 -11.78
C ILE A 155 6.07 6.18 -10.81
N ILE A 156 6.31 7.47 -10.62
CA ILE A 156 7.14 7.97 -9.51
C ILE A 156 6.21 8.44 -8.40
N ALA A 157 6.41 7.89 -7.22
CA ALA A 157 5.57 8.14 -6.05
C ALA A 157 6.40 8.38 -4.79
N VAL A 158 5.76 8.95 -3.78
CA VAL A 158 6.28 9.04 -2.40
C VAL A 158 5.42 8.22 -1.45
N CYS A 159 5.99 7.73 -0.35
CA CYS A 159 5.18 7.11 0.70
C CYS A 159 4.28 8.18 1.34
N ALA A 160 2.97 7.95 1.31
CA ALA A 160 1.97 8.90 1.80
C ALA A 160 1.97 9.05 3.34
N ASP A 161 2.63 8.13 4.03
CA ASP A 161 2.72 8.06 5.50
C ASP A 161 4.12 8.39 6.04
N ASP A 162 5.11 8.63 5.15
CA ASP A 162 6.46 9.00 5.55
C ASP A 162 6.52 10.51 5.89
N PRO A 163 6.85 10.90 7.13
CA PRO A 163 6.86 12.30 7.55
C PRO A 163 7.85 13.19 6.78
N GLU A 164 8.89 12.62 6.16
CA GLU A 164 9.85 13.38 5.35
C GLU A 164 9.34 13.61 3.92
N TYR A 165 8.53 12.69 3.39
CA TYR A 165 8.17 12.66 1.96
C TYR A 165 6.68 12.88 1.66
N ARG A 166 5.79 12.80 2.65
CA ARG A 166 4.33 12.89 2.43
C ARG A 166 3.85 14.22 1.85
N ASP A 167 4.64 15.28 2.00
CA ASP A 167 4.27 16.63 1.57
C ASP A 167 4.61 16.92 0.10
N TYR A 168 5.38 16.05 -0.57
CA TYR A 168 5.63 16.17 -2.01
C TYR A 168 4.36 15.85 -2.82
N ALA A 169 4.03 16.72 -3.76
CA ALA A 169 2.84 16.62 -4.60
C ALA A 169 3.16 16.55 -6.11
N ASP A 170 4.34 17.01 -6.54
CA ASP A 170 4.76 16.96 -7.94
C ASP A 170 6.27 16.65 -8.07
N ILE A 171 6.64 15.98 -9.16
CA ILE A 171 8.01 15.54 -9.46
C ILE A 171 9.01 16.69 -9.45
N LYS A 172 8.57 17.91 -9.79
CA LYS A 172 9.41 19.12 -9.84
C LYS A 172 9.83 19.62 -8.47
N GLU A 173 9.15 19.19 -7.42
CA GLU A 173 9.49 19.53 -6.04
C GLU A 173 10.70 18.73 -5.54
N LEU A 174 11.02 17.59 -6.19
CA LEU A 174 12.22 16.83 -5.87
C LEU A 174 13.49 17.57 -6.32
N PRO A 175 14.59 17.46 -5.56
CA PRO A 175 15.88 17.96 -6.01
C PRO A 175 16.26 17.39 -7.39
N PRO A 176 16.73 18.20 -8.35
CA PRO A 176 17.07 17.73 -9.70
C PRO A 176 18.07 16.57 -9.72
N HIS A 177 18.99 16.54 -8.77
CA HIS A 177 19.95 15.44 -8.61
C HIS A 177 19.26 14.10 -8.35
N ARG A 178 18.15 14.09 -7.60
CA ARG A 178 17.38 12.87 -7.33
C ARG A 178 16.80 12.28 -8.61
N LEU A 179 16.28 13.13 -9.49
CA LEU A 179 15.76 12.70 -10.79
C LEU A 179 16.87 12.17 -11.70
N ALA A 180 18.06 12.78 -11.65
CA ALA A 180 19.22 12.30 -12.39
C ALA A 180 19.69 10.92 -11.92
N GLU A 181 19.69 10.64 -10.61
CA GLU A 181 20.01 9.32 -10.06
C GLU A 181 19.01 8.25 -10.53
N ILE A 182 17.71 8.56 -10.48
CA ILE A 182 16.64 7.64 -10.93
C ILE A 182 16.78 7.34 -12.43
N ARG A 183 16.92 8.38 -13.26
CA ARG A 183 17.16 8.24 -14.70
C ARG A 183 18.36 7.34 -14.96
N ARG A 184 19.48 7.62 -14.31
CA ARG A 184 20.73 6.90 -14.53
C ARG A 184 20.63 5.42 -14.14
N PHE A 185 19.90 5.12 -13.07
CA PHE A 185 19.65 3.73 -12.67
C PHE A 185 18.95 2.95 -13.79
N PHE A 186 17.83 3.46 -14.33
CA PHE A 186 17.07 2.77 -15.38
C PHE A 186 17.81 2.68 -16.72
N GLU A 187 18.64 3.66 -17.05
CA GLU A 187 19.52 3.57 -18.23
C GLU A 187 20.64 2.53 -18.06
N ASP A 188 21.11 2.27 -16.84
CA ASP A 188 22.30 1.43 -16.59
C ASP A 188 21.98 -0.01 -16.18
N TYR A 189 20.84 -0.27 -15.50
CA TYR A 189 20.65 -1.56 -14.79
C TYR A 189 20.69 -2.79 -15.70
N LYS A 190 20.29 -2.66 -16.97
CA LYS A 190 20.30 -3.72 -17.99
C LYS A 190 21.50 -3.68 -18.97
N LYS A 191 22.45 -2.75 -18.83
CA LYS A 191 23.58 -2.62 -19.78
C LYS A 191 24.46 -3.86 -19.84
N ASN A 192 24.72 -4.50 -18.70
CA ASN A 192 25.50 -5.75 -18.65
C ASN A 192 24.74 -6.97 -19.24
N GLU A 193 23.47 -6.81 -19.62
CA GLU A 193 22.68 -7.77 -20.37
C GLU A 193 22.70 -7.48 -21.89
N ASN A 194 23.46 -6.48 -22.35
CA ASN A 194 23.46 -5.95 -23.72
C ASN A 194 22.07 -5.48 -24.19
N LYS A 195 21.30 -4.87 -23.29
CA LYS A 195 20.00 -4.26 -23.60
C LYS A 195 20.09 -2.75 -23.44
N ASP A 196 19.42 -2.05 -24.32
CA ASP A 196 19.31 -0.60 -24.31
C ASP A 196 17.96 -0.17 -23.72
N VAL A 197 18.04 0.78 -22.78
CA VAL A 197 16.91 1.42 -22.13
C VAL A 197 17.08 2.93 -22.28
N ALA A 198 16.02 3.60 -22.72
CA ALA A 198 15.98 5.06 -22.79
C ALA A 198 14.90 5.59 -21.85
N VAL A 199 15.23 6.60 -21.06
CA VAL A 199 14.27 7.32 -20.21
C VAL A 199 14.05 8.69 -20.85
N ASP A 200 12.80 9.09 -21.02
CA ASP A 200 12.46 10.41 -21.56
C ASP A 200 12.34 11.45 -20.42
N GLU A 201 11.85 12.65 -20.74
CA GLU A 201 11.61 13.69 -19.72
C GLU A 201 10.55 13.24 -18.71
N PHE A 202 10.83 13.51 -17.42
CA PHE A 202 9.87 13.22 -16.36
C PHE A 202 8.65 14.11 -16.52
N LEU A 203 7.48 13.50 -16.45
CA LEU A 203 6.18 14.16 -16.61
C LEU A 203 5.54 14.44 -15.24
N PRO A 204 4.71 15.50 -15.14
CA PRO A 204 4.12 15.93 -13.88
C PRO A 204 3.11 14.93 -13.31
N ALA A 205 2.70 15.14 -12.06
CA ALA A 205 1.80 14.24 -11.33
C ALA A 205 0.49 13.96 -12.09
N THR A 206 -0.03 14.94 -12.82
CA THR A 206 -1.25 14.78 -13.61
C THR A 206 -1.14 13.68 -14.67
N LYS A 207 0.03 13.52 -15.30
CA LYS A 207 0.28 12.44 -16.26
C LYS A 207 0.35 11.07 -15.61
N ALA A 208 0.84 11.00 -14.38
CA ALA A 208 0.78 9.78 -13.58
C ALA A 208 -0.68 9.39 -13.29
N TYR A 209 -1.53 10.36 -12.94
CA TYR A 209 -2.95 10.09 -12.66
C TYR A 209 -3.69 9.56 -13.89
N GLU A 210 -3.45 10.17 -15.06
CA GLU A 210 -4.00 9.69 -16.34
C GLU A 210 -3.56 8.25 -16.63
N ALA A 211 -2.28 7.93 -16.46
CA ALA A 211 -1.73 6.59 -16.70
C ALA A 211 -2.31 5.53 -15.74
N ILE A 212 -2.39 5.85 -14.44
CA ILE A 212 -2.97 4.96 -13.43
C ILE A 212 -4.45 4.71 -13.74
N GLN A 213 -5.21 5.75 -14.07
CA GLN A 213 -6.63 5.60 -14.41
C GLN A 213 -6.82 4.70 -15.65
N GLY A 214 -6.05 4.93 -16.72
CA GLY A 214 -6.13 4.08 -17.90
C GLY A 214 -5.79 2.61 -17.59
N SER A 215 -4.81 2.38 -16.71
CA SER A 215 -4.43 1.04 -16.28
C SER A 215 -5.50 0.37 -15.40
N MET A 216 -6.24 1.14 -14.59
CA MET A 216 -7.41 0.65 -13.85
C MET A 216 -8.54 0.24 -14.78
N ASP A 217 -8.79 1.01 -15.84
CA ASP A 217 -9.84 0.74 -16.82
C ASP A 217 -9.53 -0.56 -17.58
N LEU A 218 -8.28 -0.73 -18.04
CA LEU A 218 -7.80 -1.97 -18.67
C LEU A 218 -7.95 -3.19 -17.76
N TYR A 219 -7.61 -3.04 -16.47
CA TYR A 219 -7.79 -4.11 -15.49
C TYR A 219 -9.27 -4.47 -15.30
N ALA A 220 -10.16 -3.48 -15.25
CA ALA A 220 -11.60 -3.72 -15.12
C ALA A 220 -12.13 -4.54 -16.32
N ASP A 221 -11.74 -4.17 -17.54
CA ASP A 221 -12.09 -4.90 -18.75
C ASP A 221 -11.55 -6.34 -18.72
N TYR A 222 -10.28 -6.51 -18.33
CA TYR A 222 -9.66 -7.82 -18.16
C TYR A 222 -10.43 -8.73 -17.20
N ILE A 223 -10.88 -8.21 -16.05
CA ILE A 223 -11.68 -8.97 -15.10
C ILE A 223 -13.04 -9.32 -15.68
N VAL A 224 -13.73 -8.39 -16.34
CA VAL A 224 -15.03 -8.66 -16.97
C VAL A 224 -14.92 -9.73 -18.04
N GLU A 225 -13.90 -9.67 -18.90
CA GLU A 225 -13.64 -10.69 -19.92
C GLU A 225 -13.29 -12.05 -19.30
N SER A 226 -12.49 -12.06 -18.23
CA SER A 226 -12.11 -13.28 -17.52
C SER A 226 -13.31 -13.96 -16.86
N LEU A 227 -14.29 -13.18 -16.37
CA LEU A 227 -15.54 -13.71 -15.79
C LEU A 227 -16.55 -14.21 -16.83
N ARG A 228 -16.40 -13.82 -18.11
CA ARG A 228 -17.28 -14.27 -19.21
C ARG A 228 -16.87 -15.61 -19.82
N ARG A 229 -15.65 -16.08 -19.55
CA ARG A 229 -15.11 -17.35 -20.04
C ARG A 229 -15.41 -18.48 -19.05
#